data_AF-A0A6S6PGG5-F1
#
_entry.id   AF-A0A6S6PGG5-F1
#
_cell.length_a   1.000
_cell.length_b   1.000
_cell.length_c   1.000
_cell.angle_alpha   90.00
_cell.angle_beta   90.00
_cell.angle_gamma   90.00
#
_symmetry.space_group_name_H-M   'P 1'
#
loop_
_entity.id
_entity.type
_entity.pdbx_description
1 polymer ?
#
loop_
_entity_poly.entity_id
_entity_poly.type
_entity_poly.pdbx_seq_one_letter_code
_entity_poly.pdbx_strand_id
1 'polypeptide(L)'
;MNALAQLGMVSELPSNNQTVAIAESCEDERKDYFVERDGEKFAGTHLLVDLWEAINLDDPAKIDATLCEAAVAAGATILHSHFHHFSPNGGVSGVVVLAESHISIHTWPERNFAAVDIFMCGDCDPHLSIPVMQRLFQAGRVLVDEQRRGRVSV
;
A
#
# COMPACT_ATOMS: atom_id res chain seq x y z
N MET A 1 -18.18 -15.80 -18.90
CA MET A 1 -17.78 -14.53 -19.56
C MET A 1 -16.33 -14.27 -19.23
N ASN A 2 -15.47 -14.27 -20.25
CA ASN A 2 -14.04 -14.00 -20.11
C ASN A 2 -13.83 -12.53 -19.78
N ALA A 3 -13.22 -12.24 -18.63
CA ALA A 3 -12.72 -10.93 -18.28
C ALA A 3 -11.24 -11.04 -17.91
N LEU A 4 -10.42 -11.36 -18.91
CA LEU A 4 -9.00 -10.99 -18.89
C LEU A 4 -8.91 -9.70 -19.70
N ALA A 5 -9.20 -8.58 -19.05
CA ALA A 5 -8.70 -7.31 -19.53
C ALA A 5 -7.19 -7.32 -19.26
N GLN A 6 -6.38 -7.27 -20.31
CA GLN A 6 -4.96 -6.91 -20.19
C GLN A 6 -4.91 -5.49 -19.62
N LEU A 7 -4.81 -5.38 -18.29
CA LEU A 7 -4.40 -4.13 -17.66
C LEU A 7 -2.94 -3.94 -18.06
N GLY A 8 -2.69 -2.97 -18.94
CA GLY A 8 -1.34 -2.54 -19.30
C GLY A 8 -0.65 -1.95 -18.08
N MET A 9 -0.10 -2.81 -17.23
CA MET A 9 0.59 -2.46 -15.98
C MET A 9 2.11 -2.63 -16.10
N VAL A 10 2.64 -2.65 -17.31
CA VAL A 10 4.08 -2.59 -17.55
C VAL A 10 4.31 -1.40 -18.47
N SER A 11 4.94 -0.34 -17.95
CA SER A 11 5.50 0.70 -18.81
C SER A 11 6.56 0.03 -19.67
N GLU A 12 6.34 -0.09 -20.98
CA GLU A 12 7.36 -0.60 -21.91
C GLU A 12 8.54 0.37 -22.09
N LEU A 13 8.45 1.56 -21.51
CA LEU A 13 9.49 2.58 -21.57
C LEU A 13 10.08 2.80 -20.16
N PRO A 14 11.41 2.70 -20.00
CA PRO A 14 12.05 3.14 -18.77
C PRO A 14 11.79 4.64 -18.57
N SER A 15 11.64 5.04 -17.30
CA SER A 15 11.57 6.44 -16.89
C SER A 15 12.71 7.24 -17.52
N ASN A 16 12.41 8.47 -17.96
CA ASN A 16 13.23 9.31 -18.84
C ASN A 16 14.49 9.90 -18.17
N ASN A 17 15.10 9.19 -17.22
CA ASN A 17 16.29 9.61 -16.50
C ASN A 17 17.58 8.92 -16.98
N GLN A 18 17.59 8.38 -18.21
CA GLN A 18 18.77 7.71 -18.77
C GLN A 18 19.06 8.16 -20.20
N THR A 19 20.10 8.99 -20.34
CA THR A 19 20.93 9.19 -21.54
C THR A 19 22.22 9.78 -20.96
N VAL A 20 23.38 9.11 -20.91
CA VAL A 20 24.23 8.63 -22.01
C VAL A 20 25.12 7.48 -21.50
N ALA A 21 25.37 6.47 -22.34
CA ALA A 21 26.25 5.35 -22.06
C ALA A 21 27.73 5.76 -21.89
N ILE A 22 28.36 5.32 -20.80
CA ILE A 22 29.79 5.04 -20.71
C ILE A 22 29.94 3.69 -20.01
N ALA A 23 30.62 2.76 -20.67
CA ALA A 23 30.95 1.45 -20.14
C ALA A 23 32.12 1.59 -19.15
N GLU A 24 31.81 1.56 -17.85
CA GLU A 24 32.76 1.35 -16.77
C GLU A 24 32.16 0.33 -15.80
N SER A 25 32.98 -0.60 -15.30
CA SER A 25 32.57 -1.69 -14.43
C SER A 25 31.97 -1.17 -13.12
N CYS A 26 30.63 -1.18 -13.01
CA CYS A 26 29.93 -0.88 -11.78
C CYS A 26 29.72 -2.19 -11.00
N GLU A 27 30.58 -2.45 -10.01
CA GLU A 27 30.14 -3.25 -8.87
C GLU A 27 28.87 -2.58 -8.33
N ASP A 28 27.78 -3.30 -8.48
CA ASP A 28 26.40 -2.89 -8.30
C ASP A 28 26.20 -2.13 -6.97
N GLU A 29 25.96 -0.81 -7.02
CA GLU A 29 25.43 -0.02 -5.88
C GLU A 29 23.99 -0.45 -5.54
N ARG A 30 23.74 -1.76 -5.42
CA ARG A 30 22.49 -2.29 -4.90
C ARG A 30 22.39 -1.90 -3.43
N LYS A 31 21.58 -0.88 -3.16
CA LYS A 31 21.16 -0.54 -1.81
C LYS A 31 20.35 -1.69 -1.24
N ASP A 32 20.79 -2.22 -0.11
CA ASP A 32 20.04 -3.18 0.68
C ASP A 32 19.01 -2.41 1.53
N TYR A 33 17.74 -2.51 1.16
CA TYR A 33 16.63 -1.82 1.83
C TYR A 33 16.05 -2.60 3.02
N PHE A 34 16.70 -3.70 3.43
CA PHE A 34 16.28 -4.42 4.62
C PHE A 34 16.49 -3.53 5.85
N VAL A 35 15.52 -3.60 6.75
CA VAL A 35 15.48 -2.86 8.00
C VAL A 35 15.91 -3.79 9.13
N GLU A 36 16.72 -3.28 10.05
CA GLU A 36 17.05 -3.95 11.31
C GLU A 36 16.25 -3.31 12.45
N ARG A 37 15.33 -4.07 13.04
CA ARG A 37 14.56 -3.68 14.25
C ARG A 37 14.42 -4.87 15.18
N ASP A 38 14.52 -4.64 16.48
CA ASP A 38 14.38 -5.66 17.53
C ASP A 38 15.30 -6.89 17.37
N GLY A 39 16.48 -6.70 16.77
CA GLY A 39 17.45 -7.78 16.51
C GLY A 39 17.10 -8.66 15.31
N GLU A 40 16.10 -8.28 14.52
CA GLU A 40 15.72 -8.97 13.28
C GLU A 40 15.96 -8.09 12.07
N LYS A 41 16.51 -8.69 11.01
CA LYS A 41 16.67 -8.06 9.70
C LYS A 41 15.58 -8.55 8.75
N PHE A 42 14.80 -7.65 8.18
CA PHE A 42 13.65 -7.99 7.32
C PHE A 42 13.40 -6.90 6.26
N ALA A 43 12.71 -7.24 5.17
CA ALA A 43 12.47 -6.33 4.04
C ALA A 43 11.46 -5.21 4.38
N GLY A 44 10.42 -5.52 5.13
CA GLY A 44 9.44 -4.53 5.57
C GLY A 44 8.36 -5.07 6.50
N THR A 45 7.50 -4.18 6.97
CA THR A 45 6.40 -4.50 7.89
C THR A 45 5.09 -4.47 7.13
N HIS A 46 4.31 -5.54 7.24
CA HIS A 46 3.02 -5.68 6.58
C HIS A 46 1.91 -5.80 7.62
N LEU A 47 1.02 -4.82 7.64
CA LEU A 47 -0.16 -4.85 8.50
C LEU A 47 -1.36 -5.30 7.68
N LEU A 48 -2.07 -6.31 8.17
CA LEU A 48 -3.39 -6.72 7.71
C LEU A 48 -4.40 -6.12 8.67
N VAL A 49 -5.20 -5.18 8.20
CA VAL A 49 -6.09 -4.36 9.03
C VAL A 49 -7.54 -4.59 8.63
N ASP A 50 -8.32 -5.09 9.58
CA ASP A 50 -9.77 -5.19 9.45
C ASP A 50 -10.43 -3.99 10.14
N LEU A 51 -11.11 -3.17 9.36
CA LEU A 51 -11.91 -2.05 9.82
C LEU A 51 -13.38 -2.46 9.87
N TRP A 52 -13.94 -2.51 11.08
CA TRP A 52 -15.34 -2.81 11.34
C TRP A 52 -16.10 -1.56 11.78
N GLU A 53 -17.41 -1.55 11.52
CA GLU A 53 -18.29 -0.42 11.82
C GLU A 53 -17.83 0.86 11.10
N ALA A 54 -17.19 0.68 9.94
CA ALA A 54 -16.63 1.75 9.14
C ALA A 54 -17.67 2.32 8.15
N ILE A 55 -17.52 3.60 7.85
CA ILE A 55 -18.31 4.35 6.87
C ILE A 55 -17.39 5.04 5.86
N ASN A 56 -17.97 5.75 4.88
CA ASN A 56 -17.23 6.34 3.75
C ASN A 56 -16.52 5.29 2.89
N LEU A 57 -17.18 4.14 2.69
CA LEU A 57 -16.63 2.95 2.05
C LEU A 57 -17.06 2.76 0.57
N ASP A 58 -17.86 3.68 0.04
CA ASP A 58 -18.50 3.60 -1.28
C ASP A 58 -18.13 4.74 -2.24
N ASP A 59 -17.20 5.60 -1.82
CA ASP A 59 -16.74 6.75 -2.61
C ASP A 59 -15.24 6.59 -2.89
N PRO A 60 -14.86 6.15 -4.11
CA PRO A 60 -13.46 5.95 -4.48
C PRO A 60 -12.58 7.18 -4.24
N ALA A 61 -13.10 8.40 -4.42
CA ALA A 61 -12.31 9.61 -4.24
C ALA A 61 -12.02 9.89 -2.75
N LYS A 62 -12.97 9.61 -1.86
CA LYS A 62 -12.74 9.71 -0.41
C LYS A 62 -11.80 8.62 0.09
N ILE A 63 -11.92 7.41 -0.46
CA ILE A 63 -11.04 6.30 -0.12
C ILE A 63 -9.62 6.63 -0.57
N ASP A 64 -9.42 7.10 -1.80
CA ASP A 64 -8.12 7.55 -2.31
C ASP A 64 -7.48 8.61 -1.41
N ALA A 65 -8.23 9.67 -1.08
CA ALA A 65 -7.76 10.71 -0.19
C ALA A 65 -7.35 10.16 1.20
N THR A 66 -8.14 9.22 1.74
CA THR A 66 -7.87 8.58 3.03
C THR A 66 -6.59 7.74 3.00
N LEU A 67 -6.41 6.92 1.96
CA LEU A 67 -5.22 6.09 1.82
C LEU A 67 -3.96 6.91 1.54
N CYS A 68 -4.08 7.98 0.75
CA CYS A 68 -2.97 8.91 0.51
C CYS A 68 -2.56 9.64 1.79
N GLU A 69 -3.51 10.12 2.59
CA GLU A 69 -3.22 10.77 3.87
C GLU A 69 -2.54 9.79 4.85
N ALA A 70 -3.01 8.55 4.88
CA ALA A 70 -2.41 7.50 5.70
C ALA A 70 -0.97 7.17 5.27
N ALA A 71 -0.72 7.06 3.97
CA ALA A 71 0.62 6.85 3.41
C ALA A 71 1.58 7.99 3.79
N VAL A 72 1.14 9.25 3.63
CA VAL A 72 1.95 10.42 3.99
C VAL A 72 2.25 10.45 5.49
N ALA A 73 1.26 10.15 6.34
CA ALA A 73 1.45 10.09 7.79
C ALA A 73 2.49 9.04 8.21
N ALA A 74 2.59 7.94 7.47
CA ALA A 74 3.57 6.89 7.67
C ALA A 74 4.95 7.16 7.05
N GLY A 75 5.13 8.32 6.40
CA GLY A 75 6.38 8.72 5.75
C GLY A 75 6.61 8.10 4.37
N ALA A 76 5.60 7.45 3.78
CA ALA A 76 5.73 6.81 2.49
C ALA A 76 5.66 7.80 1.32
N THR A 77 6.42 7.50 0.27
CA THR A 77 6.33 8.23 -1.01
C THR A 77 5.31 7.55 -1.92
N ILE A 78 4.28 8.29 -2.32
CA ILE A 78 3.23 7.82 -3.22
C ILE A 78 3.69 7.97 -4.67
N LEU A 79 3.52 6.91 -5.47
CA LEU A 79 3.78 6.94 -6.92
C LEU A 79 2.51 7.19 -7.72
N HIS A 80 1.47 6.39 -7.49
CA HIS A 80 0.15 6.51 -8.12
C HIS A 80 -0.88 5.68 -7.36
N SER A 81 -2.15 5.90 -7.65
CA SER A 81 -3.26 5.14 -7.07
C SER A 81 -4.24 4.68 -8.15
N HIS A 82 -4.94 3.55 -7.90
CA HIS A 82 -5.92 2.98 -8.80
C HIS A 82 -7.09 2.39 -8.03
N PHE A 83 -8.32 2.69 -8.46
CA PHE A 83 -9.54 2.27 -7.79
C PHE A 83 -10.58 1.76 -8.78
N HIS A 84 -11.31 0.73 -8.38
CA HIS A 84 -12.46 0.20 -9.08
C HIS A 84 -13.68 0.24 -8.19
N HIS A 85 -14.75 0.87 -8.66
CA HIS A 85 -16.04 0.98 -7.97
C HIS A 85 -17.02 -0.07 -8.52
N PHE A 86 -17.50 -0.94 -7.65
CA PHE A 86 -18.44 -2.01 -7.97
C PHE A 86 -19.90 -1.61 -7.78
N SER A 87 -20.76 -2.13 -8.65
CA SER A 87 -22.22 -2.04 -8.54
C SER A 87 -22.82 -3.44 -8.30
N PRO A 88 -23.99 -3.55 -7.65
CA PRO A 88 -24.85 -2.47 -7.17
C PRO A 88 -24.54 -2.00 -5.74
N ASN A 89 -23.70 -2.72 -4.98
CA ASN A 89 -23.52 -2.49 -3.54
C ASN A 89 -22.56 -1.34 -3.20
N GLY A 90 -21.88 -0.75 -4.18
CA GLY A 90 -20.98 0.39 -3.98
C GLY A 90 -19.60 0.01 -3.44
N GLY A 91 -19.25 -1.28 -3.35
CA GLY A 91 -17.93 -1.71 -2.87
C GLY A 91 -16.80 -1.15 -3.73
N VAL A 92 -15.62 -0.98 -3.15
CA VAL A 92 -14.44 -0.41 -3.81
C VAL A 92 -13.24 -1.31 -3.57
N SER A 93 -12.52 -1.64 -4.64
CA SER A 93 -11.15 -2.18 -4.56
C SER A 93 -10.18 -1.10 -4.97
N GLY A 94 -9.13 -0.92 -4.18
CA GLY A 94 -8.16 0.15 -4.39
C GLY A 94 -6.74 -0.26 -4.05
N VAL A 95 -5.77 0.37 -4.71
CA VAL A 95 -4.35 0.28 -4.35
C VAL A 95 -3.69 1.64 -4.51
N VAL A 96 -2.92 2.04 -3.50
CA VAL A 96 -1.95 3.13 -3.56
C VAL A 96 -0.58 2.49 -3.65
N VAL A 97 0.09 2.70 -4.78
CA VAL A 97 1.44 2.19 -5.03
C VAL A 97 2.43 3.17 -4.44
N LEU A 98 3.28 2.66 -3.56
CA LEU A 98 4.35 3.41 -2.90
C LEU A 98 5.68 3.12 -3.59
N ALA A 99 6.73 3.89 -3.29
CA ALA A 99 8.04 3.74 -3.92
C ALA A 99 8.57 2.30 -3.93
N GLU A 100 8.32 1.52 -2.87
CA GLU A 100 8.82 0.14 -2.72
C GLU A 100 7.76 -0.83 -2.13
N SER A 101 6.49 -0.41 -2.07
CA SER A 101 5.45 -1.17 -1.38
C SER A 101 4.03 -0.73 -1.79
N HIS A 102 3.01 -0.95 -0.97
CA HIS A 102 1.63 -0.57 -1.28
C HIS A 102 0.74 -0.42 -0.05
N ILE A 103 -0.37 0.31 -0.23
CA ILE A 103 -1.57 0.18 0.59
C ILE A 103 -2.70 -0.32 -0.31
N SER A 104 -3.33 -1.45 -0.02
CA SER A 104 -4.54 -1.90 -0.72
C SER A 104 -5.75 -1.92 0.18
N ILE A 105 -6.93 -1.76 -0.41
CA ILE A 105 -8.22 -1.80 0.29
C ILE A 105 -9.27 -2.55 -0.51
N HIS A 106 -10.10 -3.29 0.19
CA HIS A 106 -11.34 -3.86 -0.31
C HIS A 106 -12.48 -3.52 0.65
N THR A 107 -13.56 -2.94 0.14
CA THR A 107 -14.69 -2.49 0.97
C THR A 107 -15.97 -3.28 0.71
N TRP A 108 -16.74 -3.47 1.79
CA TRP A 108 -18.09 -4.01 1.80
C TRP A 108 -19.00 -3.03 2.56
N PRO A 109 -19.49 -1.97 1.90
CA PRO A 109 -20.35 -0.96 2.52
C PRO A 109 -21.58 -1.56 3.22
N GLU A 110 -22.17 -2.61 2.65
CA GLU A 110 -23.33 -3.33 3.20
C GLU A 110 -23.03 -4.09 4.51
N ARG A 111 -21.76 -4.22 4.88
CA ARG A 111 -21.30 -4.83 6.14
C ARG A 111 -20.58 -3.84 7.05
N ASN A 112 -20.48 -2.56 6.66
CA ASN A 112 -19.62 -1.57 7.32
C ASN A 112 -18.20 -2.11 7.57
N PHE A 113 -17.64 -2.78 6.55
CA PHE A 113 -16.38 -3.51 6.66
C PHE A 113 -15.41 -3.11 5.55
N ALA A 114 -14.14 -2.94 5.90
CA ALA A 114 -13.05 -2.85 4.93
C ALA A 114 -11.86 -3.68 5.40
N ALA A 115 -11.27 -4.42 4.46
CA ALA A 115 -9.98 -5.09 4.63
C ALA A 115 -8.91 -4.22 3.99
N VAL A 116 -7.84 -3.92 4.73
CA VAL A 116 -6.75 -3.06 4.28
C VAL A 116 -5.41 -3.77 4.50
N ASP A 117 -4.57 -3.77 3.47
CA ASP A 117 -3.19 -4.23 3.56
C ASP A 117 -2.27 -3.01 3.53
N ILE A 118 -1.40 -2.85 4.52
CA ILE A 118 -0.44 -1.74 4.64
C ILE A 118 0.95 -2.34 4.67
N PHE A 119 1.60 -2.42 3.51
CA PHE A 119 2.97 -2.90 3.42
C PHE A 119 3.91 -1.72 3.26
N MET A 120 4.92 -1.60 4.12
CA MET A 120 5.93 -0.54 4.03
C MET A 120 7.33 -1.05 4.38
N CYS A 121 8.32 -0.48 3.71
CA CYS A 121 9.75 -0.80 3.83
C CYS A 121 10.53 0.43 4.32
N GLY A 122 11.80 0.23 4.70
CA GLY A 122 12.71 1.31 5.08
C GLY A 122 12.29 2.06 6.37
N ASP A 123 12.46 3.38 6.36
CA ASP A 123 12.20 4.26 7.50
C ASP A 123 10.71 4.56 7.75
N CYS A 124 9.81 4.02 6.92
CA CYS A 124 8.38 4.20 7.10
C CYS A 124 7.89 3.50 8.38
N ASP A 125 6.80 4.03 8.95
CA ASP A 125 6.08 3.38 10.05
C ASP A 125 4.60 3.14 9.67
N PRO A 126 4.24 1.92 9.22
CA PRO A 126 2.87 1.64 8.78
C PRO A 126 1.84 1.79 9.90
N HIS A 127 2.23 1.76 11.17
CA HIS A 127 1.28 1.95 12.28
C HIS A 127 0.68 3.36 12.30
N LEU A 128 1.40 4.36 11.78
CA LEU A 128 0.90 5.74 11.67
C LEU A 128 -0.24 5.88 10.66
N SER A 129 -0.42 4.91 9.76
CA SER A 129 -1.57 4.86 8.85
C SER A 129 -2.89 4.53 9.56
N ILE A 130 -2.85 3.69 10.61
CA ILE A 130 -4.05 3.21 11.30
C ILE A 130 -4.90 4.34 11.91
N PRO A 131 -4.37 5.28 12.71
CA PRO A 131 -5.19 6.33 13.31
C PRO A 131 -5.81 7.27 12.27
N VAL A 132 -5.17 7.47 11.12
CA VAL A 132 -5.72 8.25 9.99
C VAL A 132 -6.93 7.52 9.41
N MET A 133 -6.77 6.25 9.06
CA MET A 133 -7.83 5.43 8.50
C MET A 133 -9.00 5.28 9.48
N GLN A 134 -8.71 5.01 10.76
CA GLN A 134 -9.73 4.91 11.80
C GLN A 134 -10.56 6.19 11.91
N ARG A 135 -9.91 7.37 11.88
CA ARG A 135 -10.59 8.66 11.94
C ARG A 135 -11.45 8.94 10.70
N LEU A 136 -10.90 8.74 9.50
CA LEU A 136 -11.56 9.13 8.25
C LEU A 136 -12.66 8.15 7.82
N PHE A 137 -12.47 6.85 8.08
CA PHE A 137 -13.52 5.84 7.91
C PHE A 137 -14.44 5.72 9.14
N GLN A 138 -14.14 6.45 10.23
CA GLN A 138 -14.87 6.39 11.50
C GLN A 138 -15.09 4.95 12.01
N ALA A 139 -14.08 4.10 11.83
CA ALA A 139 -14.17 2.69 12.21
C ALA A 139 -14.32 2.54 13.72
N GLY A 140 -15.44 1.94 14.16
CA GLY A 140 -15.72 1.67 15.56
C GLY A 140 -14.82 0.58 16.16
N ARG A 141 -14.33 -0.34 15.32
CA ARG A 141 -13.40 -1.40 15.74
C ARG A 141 -12.33 -1.65 14.67
N VAL A 142 -11.08 -1.72 15.11
CA VAL A 142 -9.91 -1.99 14.26
C VAL A 142 -9.22 -3.25 14.79
N LEU A 143 -8.98 -4.23 13.92
CA LEU A 143 -8.15 -5.40 14.21
C LEU A 143 -6.91 -5.34 13.33
N VAL A 144 -5.75 -5.68 13.88
CA VAL A 144 -4.47 -5.60 13.19
C VAL A 144 -3.72 -6.92 13.39
N ASP A 145 -3.30 -7.53 12.30
CA ASP A 145 -2.27 -8.57 12.29
C ASP A 145 -1.00 -8.03 11.62
N GLU A 146 0.16 -8.25 12.24
CA GLU A 146 1.44 -7.74 11.76
C GLU A 146 2.33 -8.90 11.30
N GLN A 147 2.92 -8.75 10.12
CA GLN A 147 3.86 -9.71 9.56
C GLN A 147 5.15 -9.00 9.13
N ARG A 148 6.30 -9.46 9.61
CA ARG A 148 7.62 -9.08 9.09
C ARG A 148 7.88 -9.84 7.79
N ARG A 149 8.10 -9.12 6.69
CA ARG A 149 8.28 -9.70 5.35
C ARG A 149 9.76 -9.90 5.05
N GLY A 150 10.13 -11.05 4.49
CA GLY A 150 11.51 -11.31 4.07
C GLY A 150 12.50 -11.33 5.23
N ARG A 151 12.19 -12.05 6.31
CA ARG A 151 13.12 -12.17 7.45
C ARG A 151 14.37 -12.95 7.03
N VAL A 152 15.54 -12.46 7.44
CA VAL A 152 16.81 -13.16 7.31
C VAL A 152 17.39 -13.37 8.70
N SER A 153 17.89 -14.59 8.93
CA SER A 153 18.62 -14.90 10.15
C SER A 153 19.91 -14.09 10.14
N VAL A 154 20.12 -13.30 11.19
CA VAL A 154 21.40 -12.62 11.47
C VAL A 154 22.35 -13.61 12.12
#